data_AF-A0A923T0Z3-F1
#
_entry.id   AF-A0A923T0Z3-F1
#
_cell.length_a   1.000
_cell.length_b   1.000
_cell.length_c   1.000
_cell.angle_alpha   90.00
_cell.angle_beta   90.00
_cell.angle_gamma   90.00
#
_symmetry.space_group_name_H-M   'P 1'
#
loop_
_entity.id
_entity.type
_entity.pdbx_description
1 polymer ?
#
loop_
_entity_poly.entity_id
_entity_poly.type
_entity_poly.pdbx_seq_one_letter_code
_entity_poly.pdbx_strand_id
1 'polypeptide(L)'
;MNLTEIGTAVRARREELGLSQGQLAHLSGLSRQTLVGLENGSLNDLGVNRAGQVLAVLGLDVPVPTTESRRKKHGLRMAARNANVSYARELKPDVLARMLVSGEVPAPYAPHLTHLLDEAPLSMVVMAVEEAAAEAHVPPRKVWRNVARLARTLSAHRRAMWS
;
A
#
# COMPACT_ATOMS: atom_id res chain seq x y z
N MET A 1 5.97 8.09 -0.99
CA MET A 1 6.31 9.26 -1.79
C MET A 1 5.08 9.66 -2.56
N ASN A 2 4.46 10.75 -2.15
CA ASN A 2 3.35 11.39 -2.87
C ASN A 2 3.91 12.56 -3.71
N LEU A 3 3.22 12.93 -4.79
CA LEU A 3 3.61 14.00 -5.70
C LEU A 3 3.83 15.35 -4.98
N THR A 4 3.07 15.61 -3.91
CA THR A 4 3.22 16.79 -3.06
C THR A 4 4.58 16.82 -2.33
N GLU A 5 5.05 15.67 -1.84
CA GLU A 5 6.36 15.54 -1.19
C GLU A 5 7.48 15.79 -2.21
N ILE A 6 7.32 15.24 -3.42
CA ILE A 6 8.25 15.48 -4.55
C ILE A 6 8.29 16.97 -4.88
N GLY A 7 7.13 17.62 -5.04
CA GLY A 7 7.06 19.04 -5.38
C GLY A 7 7.72 19.95 -4.34
N THR A 8 7.56 19.62 -3.06
CA THR A 8 8.20 20.34 -1.95
C THR A 8 9.73 20.20 -2.01
N ALA A 9 10.24 18.98 -2.21
CA ALA A 9 11.66 18.72 -2.34
C ALA A 9 12.28 19.38 -3.59
N VAL A 10 11.57 19.33 -4.72
CA VAL A 10 11.95 19.98 -5.98
C VAL A 10 12.07 21.50 -5.78
N ARG A 11 11.07 22.12 -5.16
CA ARG A 11 11.09 23.57 -4.89
C ARG A 11 12.26 23.97 -4.00
N ALA A 12 12.44 23.26 -2.88
CA ALA A 12 13.52 23.54 -1.93
C ALA A 12 14.88 23.45 -2.64
N ARG A 13 15.12 22.36 -3.37
CA ARG A 13 16.38 22.16 -4.09
C ARG A 13 16.60 23.16 -5.23
N ARG A 14 15.54 23.52 -5.96
CA ARG A 14 15.59 24.57 -6.99
C ARG A 14 16.05 25.90 -6.40
N GLU A 15 15.47 26.29 -5.26
CA GLU A 15 15.78 27.54 -4.57
C GLU A 15 17.22 27.54 -4.02
N GLU A 16 17.68 26.43 -3.44
CA GLU A 16 19.08 26.25 -3.01
C GLU A 16 20.08 26.45 -4.16
N LEU A 17 19.73 25.99 -5.37
CA LEU A 17 20.56 26.12 -6.56
C LEU A 17 20.40 27.48 -7.27
N GLY A 18 19.55 28.38 -6.75
CA GLY A 18 19.30 29.71 -7.34
C GLY A 18 18.59 29.69 -8.70
N LEU A 19 17.92 28.58 -9.05
CA LEU A 19 17.22 28.44 -10.33
C LEU A 19 15.83 29.05 -10.25
N SER A 20 15.40 29.79 -11.27
CA SER A 20 13.99 30.11 -11.46
C SER A 20 13.20 28.88 -11.91
N GLN A 21 11.89 28.89 -11.71
CA GLN A 21 11.01 27.85 -12.26
C GLN A 21 11.12 27.73 -13.79
N GLY A 22 11.32 28.85 -14.50
CA GLY A 22 11.51 28.82 -15.95
C GLY A 22 12.79 28.09 -16.36
N GLN A 23 13.89 28.35 -15.65
CA GLN A 23 15.18 27.68 -15.91
C GLN A 23 15.11 26.18 -15.64
N LEU A 24 14.57 25.77 -14.48
CA LEU A 24 14.45 24.35 -14.16
C LEU A 24 13.53 23.63 -15.17
N ALA A 25 12.41 24.25 -15.54
CA ALA A 25 11.50 23.68 -16.54
C ALA A 25 12.22 23.46 -17.88
N HIS A 26 13.00 24.44 -18.34
CA HIS A 26 13.81 24.31 -19.55
C HIS A 26 14.85 23.18 -19.44
N LEU A 27 15.62 23.13 -18.35
CA LEU A 27 16.66 22.13 -18.11
C LEU A 27 16.08 20.70 -18.02
N SER A 28 14.89 20.55 -17.44
CA SER A 28 14.22 19.24 -17.31
C SER A 28 13.38 18.86 -18.53
N GLY A 29 13.30 19.72 -19.56
CA GLY A 29 12.43 19.50 -20.72
C GLY A 29 10.93 19.50 -20.39
N LEU A 30 10.53 20.17 -19.30
CA LEU A 30 9.14 20.30 -18.90
C LEU A 30 8.58 21.69 -19.23
N SER A 31 7.25 21.79 -19.30
CA SER A 31 6.61 23.10 -19.37
C SER A 31 6.72 23.81 -18.01
N ARG A 32 6.83 25.15 -18.04
CA ARG A 32 6.78 25.97 -16.82
C ARG A 32 5.51 25.70 -16.01
N GLN A 33 4.38 25.51 -16.68
CA GLN A 33 3.10 25.20 -16.02
C GLN A 33 3.15 23.88 -15.25
N THR A 34 3.79 22.85 -15.82
CA THR A 34 3.99 21.57 -15.14
C THR A 34 4.86 21.74 -13.90
N LEU A 35 5.96 22.48 -14.00
CA LEU A 35 6.83 22.70 -12.84
C LEU A 35 6.13 23.51 -11.74
N VAL A 36 5.42 24.58 -12.10
CA VAL A 36 4.62 25.38 -11.15
C VAL A 36 3.56 24.50 -10.47
N GLY A 37 2.85 23.68 -11.24
CA GLY A 37 1.84 22.78 -10.70
C GLY A 37 2.45 21.73 -9.75
N LEU A 38 3.64 21.21 -10.08
CA LEU A 38 4.37 20.28 -9.24
C LEU A 38 4.75 20.92 -7.91
N GLU A 39 5.43 22.08 -7.94
CA GLU A 39 5.89 22.79 -6.73
C GLU A 39 4.73 23.27 -5.86
N ASN A 40 3.57 23.55 -6.43
CA ASN A 40 2.36 23.97 -5.71
C ASN A 40 1.47 22.79 -5.27
N GLY A 41 1.79 21.56 -5.65
CA GLY A 41 0.98 20.38 -5.35
C GLY A 41 -0.40 20.37 -6.02
N SER A 42 -0.57 21.10 -7.14
CA SER A 42 -1.84 21.17 -7.87
C SER A 42 -1.94 20.20 -9.05
N LEU A 43 -0.87 19.43 -9.33
CA LEU A 43 -0.92 18.34 -10.29
C LEU A 43 -1.65 17.13 -9.70
N ASN A 44 -2.60 16.60 -10.47
CA ASN A 44 -3.22 15.31 -10.16
C ASN A 44 -2.30 14.13 -10.47
N ASP A 45 -1.43 14.28 -11.49
CA ASP A 45 -0.48 13.25 -11.92
C ASP A 45 0.76 13.88 -12.58
N LEU A 46 1.86 13.14 -12.51
CA LEU A 46 3.09 13.40 -13.23
C LEU A 46 3.76 12.06 -13.56
N GLY A 47 3.81 11.72 -14.84
CA GLY A 47 4.40 10.46 -15.29
C GLY A 47 5.84 10.27 -14.79
N VAL A 48 6.21 9.03 -14.45
CA VAL A 48 7.49 8.65 -13.81
C VAL A 48 8.70 9.22 -14.55
N ASN A 49 8.70 9.20 -15.90
CA ASN A 49 9.79 9.76 -16.70
C ASN A 49 9.95 11.27 -16.46
N ARG A 50 8.86 12.03 -16.39
CA ARG A 50 8.89 13.48 -16.17
C ARG A 50 9.32 13.82 -14.75
N ALA A 51 8.84 13.06 -13.76
CA ALA A 51 9.31 13.18 -12.39
C ALA A 51 10.82 12.89 -12.30
N GLY A 52 11.27 11.80 -12.95
CA GLY A 52 12.68 11.44 -13.02
C GLY A 52 13.56 12.49 -13.68
N GLN A 53 13.10 13.14 -14.77
CA GLN A 53 13.83 14.22 -15.44
C GLN A 53 14.11 15.40 -14.51
N VAL A 54 13.10 15.88 -13.78
CA VAL A 54 13.27 17.01 -12.85
C VAL A 54 14.20 16.64 -11.70
N LEU A 55 14.01 15.45 -11.13
CA LEU A 55 14.84 14.97 -10.02
C LEU A 55 16.29 14.80 -10.45
N ALA A 56 16.54 14.23 -11.63
CA ALA A 56 17.89 14.05 -12.17
C ALA A 56 18.61 15.38 -12.40
N VAL A 57 17.93 16.40 -12.95
CA VAL A 57 18.51 17.74 -13.14
C VAL A 57 18.90 18.38 -11.81
N LEU A 58 18.14 18.13 -10.75
CA LEU A 58 18.39 18.66 -9.41
C LEU A 58 19.38 17.81 -8.58
N GLY A 59 19.81 16.66 -9.10
CA GLY A 59 20.64 15.69 -8.36
C GLY A 59 19.91 15.07 -7.17
N LEU A 60 18.58 14.94 -7.25
CA LEU A 60 17.75 14.32 -6.23
C LEU A 60 17.52 12.84 -6.57
N ASP A 61 17.88 11.95 -5.65
CA ASP A 61 17.64 10.52 -5.81
C ASP A 61 16.26 10.12 -5.30
N VAL A 62 15.61 9.22 -6.05
CA VAL A 62 14.43 8.51 -5.57
C VAL A 62 14.90 7.25 -4.83
N PRO A 63 14.47 7.03 -3.58
CA PRO A 63 14.79 5.80 -2.88
C PRO A 63 14.35 4.58 -3.69
N VAL A 64 15.21 3.57 -3.78
CA VAL A 64 14.86 2.28 -4.40
C VAL A 64 13.62 1.71 -3.71
N PRO A 65 12.61 1.19 -4.44
CA PRO A 65 11.46 0.55 -3.81
C PRO A 65 11.91 -0.61 -2.90
N THR A 66 11.59 -0.53 -1.61
CA THR A 66 11.93 -1.57 -0.62
C THR A 66 10.72 -2.02 0.20
N THR A 67 10.86 -3.17 0.87
CA THR A 67 9.85 -3.69 1.81
C THR A 67 10.15 -3.31 3.27
N GLU A 68 11.12 -2.42 3.53
CA GLU A 68 11.56 -2.11 4.91
C GLU A 68 10.47 -1.45 5.75
N SER A 69 9.75 -0.48 5.18
CA SER A 69 8.61 0.15 5.86
C SER A 69 7.48 -0.85 6.14
N ARG A 70 7.35 -1.87 5.29
CA ARG A 70 6.42 -2.99 5.49
C ARG A 70 6.91 -3.90 6.63
N ARG A 71 8.22 -4.19 6.69
CA ARG A 71 8.89 -5.00 7.75
C ARG A 71 8.58 -4.55 9.17
N LYS A 72 8.35 -3.26 9.36
CA LYS A 72 8.02 -2.67 10.67
C LYS A 72 6.55 -2.79 11.07
N LYS A 73 5.66 -3.26 10.18
CA LYS A 73 4.20 -3.35 10.43
C LYS A 73 3.79 -4.76 10.85
N HIS A 74 2.81 -4.82 11.76
CA HIS A 74 2.17 -6.06 12.24
C HIS A 74 0.86 -6.28 11.47
N GLY A 75 0.95 -6.89 10.29
CA GLY A 75 -0.18 -7.09 9.37
C GLY A 75 -1.35 -7.87 9.98
N LEU A 76 -1.08 -8.99 10.64
CA LEU A 76 -2.07 -9.81 11.32
C LEU A 76 -2.77 -9.05 12.46
N ARG A 77 -2.00 -8.27 13.25
CA ARG A 77 -2.58 -7.43 14.31
C ARG A 77 -3.48 -6.34 13.75
N MET A 78 -3.04 -5.67 12.69
CA MET A 78 -3.82 -4.63 12.02
C MET A 78 -5.11 -5.20 11.41
N ALA A 79 -5.01 -6.34 10.72
CA ALA A 79 -6.13 -7.03 10.10
C ALA A 79 -7.13 -7.54 11.14
N ALA A 80 -6.67 -8.20 12.20
CA ALA A 80 -7.54 -8.68 13.28
C ALA A 80 -8.30 -7.53 13.94
N ARG A 81 -7.63 -6.40 14.22
CA ARG A 81 -8.26 -5.21 14.78
C ARG A 81 -9.28 -4.59 13.83
N ASN A 82 -8.99 -4.54 12.52
CA ASN A 82 -9.93 -4.05 11.52
C ASN A 82 -11.16 -4.96 11.38
N ALA A 83 -10.96 -6.27 11.48
CA ALA A 83 -12.01 -7.28 11.45
C ALA A 83 -12.88 -7.31 12.74
N ASN A 84 -12.37 -6.79 13.86
CA ASN A 84 -13.10 -6.68 15.13
C ASN A 84 -14.11 -5.54 15.06
N VAL A 85 -15.28 -5.85 14.50
CA VAL A 85 -16.51 -5.05 14.64
C VAL A 85 -17.37 -5.60 15.78
N SER A 86 -18.55 -5.02 16.03
CA SER A 86 -19.46 -5.25 17.19
C SER A 86 -19.92 -6.70 17.47
N TYR A 87 -19.35 -7.70 16.80
CA TYR A 87 -19.57 -9.11 17.09
C TYR A 87 -18.99 -9.49 18.46
N ALA A 88 -19.67 -10.41 19.14
CA ALA A 88 -19.45 -10.71 20.56
C ALA A 88 -18.09 -11.35 20.91
N ARG A 89 -17.29 -11.75 19.91
CA ARG A 89 -16.02 -12.46 20.14
C ARG A 89 -14.86 -11.73 19.49
N GLU A 90 -13.83 -11.44 20.27
CA GLU A 90 -12.61 -10.83 19.74
C GLU A 90 -11.88 -11.83 18.82
N LEU A 91 -11.57 -11.39 17.60
CA LEU A 91 -10.63 -12.03 16.69
C LEU A 91 -9.21 -11.61 17.06
N LYS A 92 -8.40 -12.58 17.49
CA LYS A 92 -6.98 -12.38 17.81
C LYS A 92 -6.09 -12.63 16.57
N PRO A 93 -4.88 -12.03 16.51
CA PRO A 93 -3.98 -12.17 15.35
C PRO A 93 -3.60 -13.61 15.02
N ASP A 94 -3.34 -14.44 16.04
CA ASP A 94 -2.99 -15.85 15.89
C ASP A 94 -4.16 -16.69 15.36
N VAL A 95 -5.40 -16.37 15.77
CA VAL A 95 -6.61 -17.00 15.23
C VAL A 95 -6.77 -16.65 13.76
N LEU A 96 -6.58 -15.38 13.40
CA LEU A 96 -6.60 -14.95 12.00
C LEU A 96 -5.53 -15.67 11.17
N ALA A 97 -4.30 -15.75 11.67
CA ALA A 97 -3.21 -16.46 11.00
C ALA A 97 -3.59 -17.92 10.71
N ARG A 98 -4.14 -18.64 11.70
CA ARG A 98 -4.61 -20.02 11.53
C ARG A 98 -5.71 -20.13 10.47
N MET A 99 -6.68 -19.23 10.45
CA MET A 99 -7.75 -19.25 9.43
C MET A 99 -7.19 -19.02 8.02
N LEU A 100 -6.28 -18.05 7.86
CA LEU A 100 -5.63 -17.79 6.56
C LEU A 100 -4.79 -18.99 6.08
N VAL A 101 -4.04 -19.62 6.99
CA VAL A 101 -3.14 -20.74 6.67
C VAL A 101 -3.88 -22.07 6.42
N SER A 102 -4.96 -22.33 7.16
CA SER A 102 -5.79 -23.54 7.00
C SER A 102 -6.78 -23.41 5.83
N GLY A 103 -7.30 -22.20 5.61
CA GLY A 103 -8.45 -22.00 4.73
C GLY A 103 -9.78 -22.41 5.37
N GLU A 104 -9.83 -22.50 6.70
CA GLU A 104 -11.01 -22.86 7.48
C GLU A 104 -11.36 -21.75 8.47
N VAL A 105 -12.66 -21.53 8.69
CA VAL A 105 -13.16 -20.48 9.59
C VAL A 105 -14.18 -21.09 10.54
N PRO A 106 -13.91 -21.06 11.87
CA PRO A 106 -14.92 -21.44 12.85
C PRO A 106 -16.12 -20.51 12.75
N ALA A 107 -17.33 -21.06 12.90
CA ALA A 107 -18.58 -20.31 12.72
C ALA A 107 -18.67 -18.96 13.47
N PRO A 108 -18.18 -18.83 14.73
CA PRO A 108 -18.18 -17.54 15.43
C PRO A 108 -17.33 -16.44 14.77
N TYR A 109 -16.36 -16.82 13.93
CA TYR A 109 -15.44 -15.91 13.27
C TYR A 109 -15.80 -15.60 11.80
N ALA A 110 -16.82 -16.26 11.24
CA ALA A 110 -17.27 -16.01 9.88
C ALA A 110 -17.60 -14.52 9.62
N PRO A 111 -18.34 -13.82 10.50
CA PRO A 111 -18.66 -12.41 10.26
C PRO A 111 -17.43 -11.49 10.26
N HIS A 112 -16.43 -11.79 11.11
CA HIS A 112 -15.16 -11.06 11.14
C HIS A 112 -14.38 -11.23 9.84
N LEU A 113 -14.28 -12.47 9.33
CA LEU A 113 -13.52 -12.70 8.11
C LEU A 113 -14.26 -12.16 6.88
N THR A 114 -15.59 -12.24 6.82
CA THR A 114 -16.36 -11.59 5.76
C THR A 114 -16.11 -10.08 5.75
N HIS A 115 -16.19 -9.42 6.91
CA HIS A 115 -15.88 -7.99 7.01
C HIS A 115 -14.46 -7.65 6.56
N LEU A 116 -13.46 -8.44 6.99
CA LEU A 116 -12.08 -8.24 6.55
C LEU A 116 -11.95 -8.31 5.02
N LEU A 117 -12.58 -9.31 4.39
CA LEU A 117 -12.49 -9.52 2.95
C LEU A 117 -13.29 -8.49 2.14
N ASP A 118 -14.35 -7.90 2.71
CA ASP A 118 -15.20 -6.92 2.04
C ASP A 118 -14.82 -5.46 2.29
N GLU A 119 -14.20 -5.14 3.43
CA GLU A 119 -13.98 -3.74 3.82
C GLU A 119 -12.51 -3.38 4.07
N ALA A 120 -11.65 -4.35 4.40
CA ALA A 120 -10.27 -4.04 4.73
C ALA A 120 -9.51 -3.47 3.52
N PRO A 121 -8.54 -2.55 3.73
CA PRO A 121 -7.61 -2.15 2.69
C PRO A 121 -6.81 -3.35 2.16
N LEU A 122 -6.66 -3.46 0.84
CA LEU A 122 -5.94 -4.56 0.20
C LEU A 122 -4.52 -4.75 0.74
N SER A 123 -3.80 -3.65 0.93
CA SER A 123 -2.44 -3.67 1.48
C SER A 123 -2.37 -4.28 2.88
N MET A 124 -3.44 -4.15 3.68
CA MET A 124 -3.53 -4.78 5.00
C MET A 124 -3.66 -6.30 4.89
N VAL A 125 -4.50 -6.79 3.97
CA VAL A 125 -4.66 -8.22 3.72
C VAL A 125 -3.37 -8.81 3.16
N VAL A 126 -2.68 -8.12 2.25
CA VAL A 126 -1.36 -8.53 1.73
C VAL A 126 -0.35 -8.71 2.87
N MET A 127 -0.27 -7.74 3.79
CA MET A 127 0.63 -7.83 4.95
C MET A 127 0.25 -9.00 5.87
N ALA A 128 -1.04 -9.21 6.16
CA ALA A 128 -1.49 -10.31 7.00
C ALA A 128 -1.19 -11.68 6.37
N VAL A 129 -1.31 -11.81 5.05
CA VAL A 129 -0.95 -13.03 4.30
C VAL A 129 0.55 -13.28 4.33
N GLU A 130 1.37 -12.25 4.10
CA GLU A 130 2.84 -12.36 4.18
C GLU A 130 3.29 -12.83 5.57
N GLU A 131 2.75 -12.21 6.63
CA GLU A 131 3.07 -12.55 8.02
C GLU A 131 2.59 -13.96 8.40
N ALA A 132 1.35 -14.32 8.07
CA ALA A 132 0.82 -15.67 8.33
C ALA A 132 1.61 -16.77 7.60
N ALA A 133 2.02 -16.51 6.36
CA ALA A 133 2.83 -17.43 5.58
C ALA A 133 4.22 -17.63 6.21
N ALA A 134 4.85 -16.53 6.66
CA ALA A 134 6.14 -16.55 7.33
C ALA A 134 6.08 -17.32 8.66
N GLU A 135 5.10 -17.03 9.53
CA GLU A 135 4.93 -17.71 10.82
C GLU A 135 4.69 -19.22 10.66
N ALA A 136 3.86 -19.60 9.68
CA ALA A 136 3.56 -21.00 9.41
C ALA A 136 4.61 -21.71 8.53
N HIS A 137 5.67 -21.02 8.10
CA HIS A 137 6.72 -21.56 7.23
C HIS A 137 6.15 -22.21 5.95
N VAL A 138 5.14 -21.57 5.35
CA VAL A 138 4.50 -22.01 4.10
C VAL A 138 4.65 -20.96 2.99
N PRO A 139 4.61 -21.34 1.71
CA PRO A 139 4.63 -20.36 0.64
C PRO A 139 3.40 -19.42 0.68
N PRO A 140 3.55 -18.09 0.51
CA PRO A 140 2.43 -17.15 0.48
C PRO A 140 1.35 -17.51 -0.54
N ARG A 141 1.73 -18.13 -1.67
CA ARG A 141 0.79 -18.66 -2.68
C ARG A 141 -0.23 -19.64 -2.10
N LYS A 142 0.16 -20.47 -1.12
CA LYS A 142 -0.75 -21.40 -0.44
C LYS A 142 -1.81 -20.62 0.33
N VAL A 143 -1.39 -19.58 1.08
CA VAL A 143 -2.27 -18.73 1.88
C VAL A 143 -3.20 -17.92 0.99
N TRP A 144 -2.73 -17.36 -0.12
CA TRP A 144 -3.59 -16.67 -1.09
C TRP A 144 -4.68 -17.56 -1.69
N ARG A 145 -4.35 -18.81 -2.02
CA ARG A 145 -5.35 -19.80 -2.48
C ARG A 145 -6.42 -20.07 -1.41
N ASN A 146 -6.03 -20.04 -0.13
CA ASN A 146 -6.99 -20.16 0.96
C ASN A 146 -7.84 -18.90 1.09
N VAL A 147 -7.27 -17.70 0.99
CA VAL A 147 -8.03 -16.44 0.96
C VAL A 147 -9.08 -16.46 -0.15
N ALA A 148 -8.70 -16.87 -1.37
CA ALA A 148 -9.62 -17.05 -2.50
C ALA A 148 -10.78 -18.01 -2.17
N ARG A 149 -10.44 -19.14 -1.53
CA ARG A 149 -11.44 -20.15 -1.10
C ARG A 149 -12.37 -19.58 -0.04
N LEU A 150 -11.82 -18.95 0.99
CA LEU A 150 -12.58 -18.34 2.09
C LEU A 150 -13.53 -17.27 1.59
N ALA A 151 -13.09 -16.39 0.68
CA ALA A 151 -13.94 -15.38 0.07
C ALA A 151 -15.14 -15.99 -0.66
N ARG A 152 -14.95 -17.13 -1.35
CA ARG A 152 -16.06 -17.85 -2.00
C ARG A 152 -16.98 -18.52 -0.98
N THR A 153 -16.41 -19.26 -0.03
CA THR A 153 -17.19 -20.02 0.98
C THR A 153 -18.00 -19.09 1.88
N LEU A 154 -17.47 -17.92 2.23
CA LEU A 154 -18.16 -16.91 3.04
C LEU A 154 -19.05 -15.97 2.23
N SER A 155 -19.14 -16.16 0.91
CA SER A 155 -19.91 -15.30 0.00
C SER A 155 -19.57 -13.82 0.13
N ALA A 156 -18.28 -13.50 0.28
CA ALA A 156 -17.79 -12.12 0.33
C ALA A 156 -18.20 -11.36 -0.94
N HIS A 157 -18.65 -10.12 -0.80
CA HIS A 157 -19.04 -9.25 -1.91
C HIS A 157 -17.88 -9.03 -2.87
N ARG A 158 -16.66 -8.83 -2.35
CA ARG A 158 -15.45 -8.63 -3.16
C ARG A 158 -14.78 -9.94 -3.60
N ARG A 159 -15.48 -11.08 -3.63
CA ARG A 159 -14.88 -12.40 -3.96
C ARG A 159 -14.06 -12.46 -5.26
N ALA A 160 -14.44 -11.70 -6.29
CA ALA A 160 -13.73 -11.65 -7.58
C ALA A 160 -12.35 -10.98 -7.49
N MET A 161 -12.11 -10.16 -6.47
CA MET A 161 -10.79 -9.56 -6.20
C MET A 161 -9.79 -10.59 -5.65
N TRP A 162 -10.30 -11.66 -5.05
CA TRP A 162 -9.50 -12.67 -4.37
C TRP A 162 -9.29 -13.94 -5.22
N SER A 163 -9.94 -14.05 -6.38
CA SER A 163 -9.95 -15.25 -7.23
C SER A 163 -8.72 -15.40 -8.12
#